data_AF-A0A2I0TFX0-F1
#
_entry.id   AF-A0A2I0TFX0-F1
#
_cell.length_a   1.000
_cell.length_b   1.000
_cell.length_c   1.000
_cell.angle_alpha   90.00
_cell.angle_beta   90.00
_cell.angle_gamma   90.00
#
_symmetry.space_group_name_H-M   'P 1'
#
loop_
_entity.id
_entity.type
_entity.pdbx_description
1 polymer ?
#
loop_
_entity_poly.entity_id
_entity_poly.type
_entity_poly.pdbx_seq_one_letter_code
_entity_poly.pdbx_strand_id
1 'polypeptide(L)'
;MNSSEPGDNKCTSAEFDSFHQDVMSTFFQFGASIQQEAIVMLKIMQDYDWHVFSLVTTTFPGYRDFINVIKTTVDNSFVGWDMQNVIVLDTAFGDAKTQIQLKKIHSSVILLYCSKDEAVYILDEARSLGLTGYDFFWIVPSLVSGNTEITPKEFPSGLISAAYDEWDYSLEARVRDGLGIIATAASAMLEKYSFIPEAKTSCYGQPEKNDRPSHTLHK
;
A
#
# COMPACT_ATOMS: atom_id res chain seq x y z
N MET A 1 -33.10 -38.71 4.48
CA MET A 1 -34.00 -37.57 4.17
C MET A 1 -33.94 -36.65 5.38
N ASN A 2 -32.88 -35.85 5.52
CA ASN A 2 -32.71 -34.47 5.01
C ASN A 2 -33.83 -33.51 5.44
N SER A 3 -33.47 -32.59 6.34
CA SER A 3 -33.81 -31.16 6.35
C SER A 3 -33.13 -30.55 7.59
N SER A 4 -31.89 -30.04 7.45
CA SER A 4 -31.52 -28.66 7.04
C SER A 4 -31.39 -27.72 8.24
N GLU A 5 -30.16 -27.62 8.76
CA GLU A 5 -29.66 -26.49 9.55
C GLU A 5 -29.25 -25.34 8.62
N PRO A 6 -29.50 -24.07 8.96
CA PRO A 6 -28.87 -22.94 8.29
C PRO A 6 -27.54 -22.59 8.98
N GLY A 7 -26.47 -22.57 8.18
CA GLY A 7 -25.14 -22.09 8.55
C GLY A 7 -24.97 -20.57 8.40
N ASP A 8 -23.90 -20.11 9.06
CA ASP A 8 -23.04 -18.96 8.75
C ASP A 8 -23.58 -17.53 8.85
N ASN A 9 -23.10 -16.83 9.89
CA ASN A 9 -22.11 -15.75 9.72
C ASN A 9 -21.61 -15.27 11.09
N LYS A 10 -20.53 -15.87 11.61
CA LYS A 10 -19.75 -15.25 12.69
C LYS A 10 -18.68 -14.37 12.05
N CYS A 11 -18.99 -13.10 11.82
CA CYS A 11 -17.95 -12.08 11.81
C CYS A 11 -17.25 -12.16 13.16
N THR A 12 -15.94 -12.37 13.14
CA THR A 12 -15.16 -12.46 14.38
C THR A 12 -15.04 -11.07 14.98
N SER A 13 -15.16 -10.95 16.31
CA SER A 13 -15.12 -9.67 17.03
C SER A 13 -13.83 -8.88 16.80
N ALA A 14 -12.74 -9.56 16.43
CA ALA A 14 -11.46 -8.94 16.12
C ALA A 14 -11.45 -8.16 14.79
N GLU A 15 -12.21 -8.63 13.78
CA GLU A 15 -12.37 -7.91 12.51
C GLU A 15 -13.29 -6.69 12.66
N PHE A 16 -14.25 -6.74 13.58
CA PHE A 16 -15.14 -5.62 13.87
C PHE A 16 -14.44 -4.50 14.65
N ASP A 17 -13.57 -4.85 15.61
CA ASP A 17 -12.77 -3.87 16.37
C ASP A 17 -11.70 -3.19 15.51
N SER A 18 -11.05 -3.90 14.58
CA SER A 18 -10.05 -3.26 13.69
C SER A 18 -10.70 -2.28 12.72
N PHE A 19 -11.87 -2.62 12.17
CA PHE A 19 -12.64 -1.72 11.30
C PHE A 19 -13.14 -0.47 12.04
N HIS A 20 -13.55 -0.59 13.32
CA HIS A 20 -13.95 0.57 14.12
C HIS A 20 -12.78 1.47 14.52
N GLN A 21 -11.60 0.89 14.75
CA GLN A 21 -10.41 1.65 15.11
C GLN A 21 -9.88 2.48 13.94
N ASP A 22 -9.98 1.98 12.70
CA ASP A 22 -9.50 2.67 11.50
C ASP A 22 -10.37 3.90 11.14
N VAL A 23 -11.71 3.79 11.30
CA VAL A 23 -12.64 4.91 11.02
C VAL A 23 -12.49 6.07 12.03
N MET A 24 -11.95 5.79 13.22
CA MET A 24 -11.73 6.79 14.29
C MET A 24 -10.27 7.26 14.36
N SER A 25 -9.41 6.80 13.46
CA SER A 25 -8.01 7.20 13.41
C SER A 25 -7.86 8.64 12.93
N THR A 26 -6.98 9.38 13.58
CA THR A 26 -6.53 10.73 13.15
C THR A 26 -5.08 10.71 12.66
N PHE A 27 -4.61 9.53 12.24
CA PHE A 27 -3.27 9.32 11.72
C PHE A 27 -3.22 9.67 10.22
N PHE A 28 -2.26 10.53 9.86
CA PHE A 28 -1.99 10.92 8.48
C PHE A 28 -0.50 10.73 8.18
N GLN A 29 -0.20 10.37 6.94
CA GLN A 29 1.15 10.16 6.46
C GLN A 29 1.45 11.11 5.30
N PHE A 30 2.67 11.62 5.24
CA PHE A 30 3.20 12.23 4.02
C PHE A 30 3.68 11.11 3.11
N GLY A 31 2.94 10.86 2.03
CA GLY A 31 3.28 9.83 1.05
C GLY A 31 2.22 9.76 -0.05
N ALA A 32 2.50 8.96 -1.07
CA ALA A 32 1.53 8.63 -2.10
C ALA A 32 0.67 7.43 -1.67
N SER A 33 -0.56 7.39 -2.14
CA SER A 33 -1.40 6.21 -1.95
C SER A 33 -1.00 5.08 -2.91
N ILE A 34 -1.37 3.84 -2.57
CA ILE A 34 -1.18 2.66 -3.43
C ILE A 34 -1.76 2.90 -4.83
N GLN A 35 -2.91 3.59 -4.89
CA GLN A 35 -3.59 3.94 -6.14
C GLN A 35 -2.72 4.87 -7.00
N GLN A 36 -2.14 5.90 -6.41
CA GLN A 36 -1.32 6.88 -7.14
C GLN A 36 -0.04 6.24 -7.67
N GLU A 37 0.65 5.45 -6.85
CA GLU A 37 1.87 4.74 -7.28
C GLU A 37 1.57 3.75 -8.40
N ALA A 38 0.49 2.97 -8.31
CA ALA A 38 0.07 2.06 -9.36
C ALA A 38 -0.21 2.77 -10.69
N ILE A 39 -0.85 3.94 -10.66
CA ILE A 39 -1.10 4.75 -11.86
C ILE A 39 0.21 5.26 -12.47
N VAL A 40 1.17 5.70 -11.65
CA VAL A 40 2.49 6.12 -12.12
C VAL A 40 3.24 4.94 -12.76
N MET A 41 3.20 3.75 -12.16
CA MET A 41 3.80 2.54 -12.71
C MET A 41 3.22 2.21 -14.10
N LEU A 42 1.88 2.26 -14.24
CA LEU A 42 1.23 2.07 -15.55
C LEU A 42 1.58 3.17 -16.54
N LYS A 43 1.73 4.41 -16.09
CA LYS A 43 2.10 5.53 -16.96
C LYS A 43 3.52 5.38 -17.51
N ILE A 44 4.46 4.94 -16.69
CA ILE A 44 5.81 4.57 -17.13
C ILE A 44 5.72 3.52 -18.24
N MET A 45 4.98 2.43 -18.00
CA MET A 45 4.82 1.37 -19.00
C MET A 45 4.21 1.87 -20.31
N GLN A 46 3.21 2.74 -20.22
CA GLN A 46 2.56 3.33 -21.39
C GLN A 46 3.54 4.17 -22.21
N ASP A 47 4.41 4.95 -21.55
CA ASP A 47 5.36 5.84 -22.23
C ASP A 47 6.50 5.08 -22.93
N TYR A 48 6.76 3.83 -22.52
CA TYR A 48 7.75 2.92 -23.14
C TYR A 48 7.11 1.81 -24.01
N ASP A 49 5.81 1.90 -24.32
CA ASP A 49 5.04 0.90 -25.08
C ASP A 49 5.09 -0.52 -24.46
N TRP A 50 5.26 -0.63 -23.15
CA TRP A 50 5.30 -1.89 -22.40
C TRP A 50 3.90 -2.41 -22.07
N HIS A 51 3.15 -2.80 -23.09
CA HIS A 51 1.76 -3.20 -22.95
C HIS A 51 1.55 -4.63 -22.40
N VAL A 52 2.58 -5.48 -22.43
CA VAL A 52 2.52 -6.89 -21.98
C VAL A 52 3.27 -7.04 -20.65
N PHE A 53 2.58 -7.46 -19.59
CA PHE A 53 3.18 -7.55 -18.25
C PHE A 53 2.55 -8.64 -17.37
N SER A 54 3.26 -8.97 -16.29
CA SER A 54 2.78 -9.84 -15.22
C SER A 54 2.74 -9.08 -13.90
N LEU A 55 1.80 -9.43 -13.05
CA LEU A 55 1.58 -8.85 -11.73
C LEU A 55 1.92 -9.89 -10.66
N VAL A 56 2.86 -9.56 -9.78
CA VAL A 56 3.30 -10.41 -8.67
C VAL A 56 3.06 -9.65 -7.38
N THR A 57 2.34 -10.25 -6.44
CA THR A 57 2.16 -9.67 -5.10
C THR A 57 2.42 -10.69 -4.02
N THR A 58 2.70 -10.25 -2.81
CA THR A 58 2.57 -11.09 -1.61
C THR A 58 1.20 -10.90 -0.98
N THR A 59 0.96 -11.52 0.17
CA THR A 59 -0.20 -11.22 1.03
C THR A 59 0.02 -10.00 1.93
N PHE A 60 1.01 -9.14 1.62
CA PHE A 60 1.26 -7.90 2.37
C PHE A 60 0.03 -6.97 2.33
N PRO A 61 -0.31 -6.27 3.43
CA PRO A 61 -1.47 -5.37 3.46
C PRO A 61 -1.53 -4.41 2.26
N GLY A 62 -2.72 -4.26 1.67
CA GLY A 62 -2.93 -3.44 0.47
C GLY A 62 -2.76 -4.16 -0.87
N TYR A 63 -2.31 -5.43 -0.91
CA TYR A 63 -2.10 -6.15 -2.19
C TYR A 63 -3.38 -6.28 -3.03
N ARG A 64 -4.54 -6.48 -2.39
CA ARG A 64 -5.84 -6.57 -3.10
C ARG A 64 -6.20 -5.25 -3.76
N ASP A 65 -5.97 -4.15 -3.05
CA ASP A 65 -6.23 -2.81 -3.59
C ASP A 65 -5.30 -2.51 -4.75
N PHE A 66 -4.01 -2.86 -4.63
CA PHE A 66 -3.06 -2.75 -5.73
C PHE A 66 -3.50 -3.53 -6.97
N ILE A 67 -3.87 -4.81 -6.82
CA ILE A 67 -4.40 -5.64 -7.92
C ILE A 67 -5.65 -5.02 -8.53
N ASN A 68 -6.59 -4.56 -7.69
CA ASN A 68 -7.85 -3.99 -8.15
C ASN A 68 -7.65 -2.69 -8.93
N VAL A 69 -6.73 -1.81 -8.48
CA VAL A 69 -6.41 -0.56 -9.19
C VAL A 69 -5.81 -0.87 -10.56
N ILE A 70 -4.83 -1.76 -10.63
CA ILE A 70 -4.20 -2.15 -11.90
C ILE A 70 -5.24 -2.72 -12.85
N LYS A 71 -6.03 -3.71 -12.41
CA LYS A 71 -7.09 -4.33 -13.22
C LYS A 71 -8.09 -3.32 -13.73
N THR A 72 -8.66 -2.52 -12.83
CA THR A 72 -9.68 -1.53 -13.19
C THR A 72 -9.13 -0.47 -14.14
N THR A 73 -7.87 -0.05 -13.95
CA THR A 73 -7.24 0.95 -14.82
C THR A 73 -6.95 0.38 -16.21
N VAL A 74 -6.49 -0.86 -16.27
CA VAL A 74 -6.24 -1.59 -17.52
C VAL A 74 -7.53 -1.82 -18.30
N ASP A 75 -8.57 -2.35 -17.65
CA ASP A 75 -9.85 -2.71 -18.27
C ASP A 75 -10.60 -1.49 -18.82
N ASN A 76 -10.44 -0.32 -18.19
CA ASN A 76 -11.07 0.93 -18.62
C ASN A 76 -10.18 1.78 -19.55
N SER A 77 -9.05 1.25 -20.01
CA SER A 77 -8.11 1.95 -20.89
C SER A 77 -8.24 1.53 -22.35
N PHE A 78 -7.98 2.45 -23.27
CA PHE A 78 -7.89 2.19 -24.72
C PHE A 78 -6.48 1.79 -25.19
N VAL A 79 -5.52 1.65 -24.28
CA VAL A 79 -4.11 1.35 -24.59
C VAL A 79 -3.92 -0.07 -25.14
N GLY A 80 -4.81 -1.01 -24.81
CA GLY A 80 -4.71 -2.40 -25.28
C GLY A 80 -3.70 -3.23 -24.49
N TRP A 81 -3.74 -3.12 -23.17
CA TRP A 81 -2.88 -3.88 -22.25
C TRP A 81 -3.12 -5.41 -22.35
N ASP A 82 -2.05 -6.19 -22.20
CA ASP A 82 -2.06 -7.65 -22.03
C ASP A 82 -1.46 -8.02 -20.67
N MET A 83 -2.33 -8.21 -19.67
CA MET A 83 -1.94 -8.63 -18.33
C MET A 83 -1.97 -10.17 -18.25
N GLN A 84 -0.80 -10.81 -18.41
CA GLN A 84 -0.70 -12.26 -18.62
C GLN A 84 -0.93 -13.10 -17.35
N ASN A 85 -0.26 -12.75 -16.26
CA ASN A 85 -0.33 -13.51 -15.01
C ASN A 85 -0.59 -12.57 -13.82
N VAL A 86 -1.44 -13.02 -12.89
CA VAL A 86 -1.56 -12.43 -11.56
C VAL A 86 -1.16 -13.50 -10.54
N ILE A 87 0.01 -13.34 -9.95
CA ILE A 87 0.62 -14.30 -9.03
C ILE A 87 0.57 -13.72 -7.62
N VAL A 88 -0.11 -14.40 -6.71
CA VAL A 88 -0.08 -14.08 -5.28
C VAL A 88 0.81 -15.09 -4.58
N LEU A 89 1.96 -14.61 -4.11
CA LEU A 89 2.94 -15.36 -3.35
C LEU A 89 2.57 -15.33 -1.87
N ASP A 90 2.79 -16.46 -1.21
CA ASP A 90 2.61 -16.59 0.23
C ASP A 90 3.98 -16.84 0.82
N THR A 91 4.61 -15.76 1.29
CA THR A 91 5.99 -15.72 1.79
C THR A 91 6.16 -16.49 3.11
N ALA A 92 5.06 -16.89 3.76
CA ALA A 92 5.09 -17.81 4.88
C ALA A 92 5.43 -19.26 4.47
N PHE A 93 5.31 -19.61 3.18
CA PHE A 93 5.54 -20.95 2.65
C PHE A 93 6.85 -21.00 1.85
N GLY A 94 7.73 -21.93 2.21
CA GLY A 94 9.13 -21.95 1.76
C GLY A 94 9.41 -22.08 0.25
N ASP A 95 10.71 -22.04 -0.05
CA ASP A 95 11.38 -21.77 -1.33
C ASP A 95 10.79 -22.45 -2.56
N ALA A 96 10.44 -23.73 -2.47
CA ALA A 96 9.96 -24.49 -3.62
C ALA A 96 8.65 -23.94 -4.21
N LYS A 97 7.74 -23.42 -3.37
CA LYS A 97 6.44 -22.91 -3.84
C LYS A 97 6.61 -21.59 -4.58
N THR A 98 7.45 -20.69 -4.04
CA THR A 98 7.78 -19.39 -4.65
C THR A 98 8.43 -19.58 -6.01
N GLN A 99 9.44 -20.45 -6.12
CA GLN A 99 10.10 -20.74 -7.40
C GLN A 99 9.12 -21.28 -8.46
N ILE A 100 8.22 -22.19 -8.08
CA ILE A 100 7.23 -22.76 -9.01
C ILE A 100 6.27 -21.68 -9.54
N GLN A 101 5.85 -20.73 -8.69
CA GLN A 101 4.99 -19.64 -9.13
C GLN A 101 5.74 -18.65 -10.03
N LEU A 102 6.97 -18.26 -9.67
CA LEU A 102 7.78 -17.34 -10.47
C LEU A 102 8.11 -17.90 -11.86
N LYS A 103 8.27 -19.22 -12.02
CA LYS A 103 8.47 -19.87 -13.32
C LYS A 103 7.31 -19.69 -14.32
N LYS A 104 6.13 -19.27 -13.86
CA LYS A 104 4.97 -18.99 -14.73
C LYS A 104 5.07 -17.65 -15.45
N ILE A 105 6.03 -16.81 -15.07
CA ILE A 105 6.24 -15.49 -15.67
C ILE A 105 6.88 -15.67 -17.05
N HIS A 106 6.21 -15.11 -18.07
CA HIS A 106 6.68 -15.12 -19.45
C HIS A 106 6.78 -13.72 -20.07
N SER A 107 6.35 -12.69 -19.34
CA SER A 107 6.43 -11.29 -19.77
C SER A 107 7.76 -10.65 -19.36
N SER A 108 8.27 -9.74 -20.19
CA SER A 108 9.46 -8.95 -19.86
C SER A 108 9.21 -7.96 -18.72
N VAL A 109 8.02 -7.38 -18.61
CA VAL A 109 7.70 -6.43 -17.54
C VAL A 109 6.97 -7.13 -16.40
N ILE A 110 7.41 -6.86 -15.17
CA ILE A 110 6.89 -7.47 -13.95
C ILE A 110 6.63 -6.36 -12.92
N LEU A 111 5.37 -6.22 -12.53
CA LEU A 111 4.98 -5.37 -11.41
C LEU A 111 5.03 -6.18 -10.13
N LEU A 112 5.81 -5.75 -9.14
CA LEU A 112 5.94 -6.45 -7.86
C LEU A 112 5.43 -5.58 -6.70
N TYR A 113 4.49 -6.10 -5.92
CA TYR A 113 3.98 -5.49 -4.69
C TYR A 113 4.21 -6.40 -3.47
N CYS A 114 5.07 -5.97 -2.57
CA CYS A 114 5.38 -6.67 -1.32
C CYS A 114 6.06 -5.72 -0.32
N SER A 115 6.41 -6.21 0.87
CA SER A 115 7.31 -5.48 1.76
C SER A 115 8.75 -5.48 1.23
N LYS A 116 9.59 -4.56 1.72
CA LYS A 116 11.03 -4.56 1.40
C LYS A 116 11.72 -5.87 1.79
N ASP A 117 11.39 -6.44 2.94
CA ASP A 117 11.98 -7.71 3.42
C ASP A 117 11.56 -8.90 2.54
N GLU A 118 10.30 -8.93 2.10
CA GLU A 118 9.81 -9.94 1.17
C GLU A 118 10.43 -9.79 -0.22
N ALA A 119 10.66 -8.55 -0.67
CA ALA A 119 11.30 -8.27 -1.96
C ALA A 119 12.73 -8.82 -2.02
N VAL A 120 13.50 -8.72 -0.93
CA VAL A 120 14.85 -9.28 -0.84
C VAL A 120 14.83 -10.76 -1.20
N TYR A 121 13.91 -11.51 -0.60
CA TYR A 121 13.76 -12.93 -0.86
C TYR A 121 13.24 -13.24 -2.27
N ILE A 122 12.17 -12.57 -2.71
CA ILE A 122 11.55 -12.80 -4.02
C ILE A 122 12.54 -12.52 -5.17
N LEU A 123 13.31 -11.43 -5.05
CA LEU A 123 14.25 -11.03 -6.09
C LEU A 123 15.49 -11.94 -6.11
N ASP A 124 15.90 -12.50 -4.98
CA ASP A 124 16.97 -13.51 -4.95
C ASP A 124 16.54 -14.84 -5.59
N GLU A 125 15.31 -15.28 -5.33
CA GLU A 125 14.71 -16.43 -6.00
C GLU A 125 14.52 -16.19 -7.50
N ALA A 126 14.04 -15.01 -7.89
CA ALA A 126 13.91 -14.61 -9.28
C ALA A 126 15.27 -14.61 -10.01
N ARG A 127 16.34 -14.17 -9.33
CA ARG A 127 17.71 -14.21 -9.85
C ARG A 127 18.17 -15.64 -10.12
N SER A 128 17.90 -16.56 -9.20
CA SER A 128 18.21 -17.98 -9.37
C SER A 128 17.47 -18.62 -10.55
N LEU A 129 16.33 -18.05 -10.95
CA LEU A 129 15.54 -18.45 -12.12
C LEU A 129 15.91 -17.70 -13.40
N GLY A 130 16.86 -16.74 -13.35
CA GLY A 130 17.24 -15.91 -14.50
C GLY A 130 16.22 -14.82 -14.87
N LEU A 131 15.28 -14.50 -13.97
CA LEU A 131 14.22 -13.52 -14.19
C LEU A 131 14.65 -12.08 -13.84
N THR A 132 15.92 -11.84 -13.48
CA THR A 132 16.44 -10.52 -13.11
C THR A 132 17.56 -10.04 -14.06
N GLY A 133 17.67 -10.66 -15.23
CA GLY A 133 18.58 -10.19 -16.28
C GLY A 133 18.05 -8.93 -16.98
N TYR A 134 18.81 -8.42 -17.95
CA TYR A 134 18.46 -7.20 -18.69
C TYR A 134 17.21 -7.33 -19.59
N ASP A 135 16.75 -8.56 -19.82
CA ASP A 135 15.53 -8.84 -20.59
C ASP A 135 14.25 -8.67 -19.75
N PHE A 136 14.40 -8.40 -18.44
CA PHE A 136 13.31 -8.25 -17.48
C PHE A 136 13.33 -6.88 -16.79
N PHE A 137 12.18 -6.25 -16.73
CA PHE A 137 11.96 -4.96 -16.07
C PHE A 137 11.07 -5.16 -14.85
N TRP A 138 11.69 -5.09 -13.67
CA TRP A 138 10.97 -5.12 -12.39
C TRP A 138 10.59 -3.70 -11.99
N ILE A 139 9.31 -3.45 -11.79
CA ILE A 139 8.78 -2.17 -11.33
C ILE A 139 8.09 -2.38 -9.98
N VAL A 140 8.48 -1.59 -8.99
CA VAL A 140 8.03 -1.72 -7.60
C VAL A 140 7.52 -0.39 -7.01
N PRO A 141 6.59 -0.41 -6.05
CA PRO A 141 6.17 0.79 -5.30
C PRO A 141 7.26 1.29 -4.35
N SER A 142 7.03 2.45 -3.74
CA SER A 142 7.96 3.08 -2.77
C SER A 142 8.20 2.23 -1.53
N LEU A 143 7.19 1.44 -1.15
CA LEU A 143 7.26 0.52 -0.02
C LEU A 143 8.41 -0.49 -0.15
N VAL A 144 8.73 -0.91 -1.38
CA VAL A 144 9.80 -1.88 -1.65
C VAL A 144 11.17 -1.20 -1.66
N SER A 145 11.28 -0.03 -2.28
CA SER A 145 12.54 0.74 -2.27
C SER A 145 12.88 1.18 -0.85
N GLY A 146 11.88 1.65 -0.09
CA GLY A 146 12.04 2.23 1.23
C GLY A 146 13.15 3.29 1.24
N ASN A 147 14.02 3.25 2.24
CA ASN A 147 15.22 4.09 2.27
C ASN A 147 16.20 3.70 1.13
N THR A 148 16.44 4.64 0.21
CA THR A 148 17.35 4.50 -0.94
C THR A 148 18.83 4.56 -0.56
N GLU A 149 19.19 5.01 0.64
CA GLU A 149 20.57 4.96 1.15
C GLU A 149 21.03 3.53 1.47
N ILE A 150 20.07 2.63 1.77
CA ILE A 150 20.33 1.24 2.13
C ILE A 150 19.64 0.34 1.12
N THR A 151 20.38 -0.02 0.06
CA THR A 151 19.92 -0.95 -0.98
C THR A 151 20.41 -2.37 -0.69
N PRO A 152 19.52 -3.37 -0.56
CA PRO A 152 19.93 -4.77 -0.45
C PRO A 152 20.70 -5.25 -1.69
N LYS A 153 21.67 -6.14 -1.50
CA LYS A 153 22.48 -6.72 -2.61
C LYS A 153 21.65 -7.65 -3.50
N GLU A 154 20.51 -8.11 -3.01
CA GLU A 154 19.55 -8.96 -3.70
C GLU A 154 18.76 -8.19 -4.77
N PHE A 155 18.71 -6.86 -4.66
CA PHE A 155 18.01 -6.03 -5.63
C PHE A 155 18.79 -6.01 -6.95
N PRO A 156 18.15 -6.29 -8.09
CA PRO A 156 18.86 -6.33 -9.37
C PRO A 156 19.16 -4.93 -9.88
N SER A 157 20.26 -4.82 -10.64
CA SER A 157 20.54 -3.62 -11.42
C SER A 157 19.40 -3.36 -12.41
N GLY A 158 18.93 -2.12 -12.49
CA GLY A 158 17.80 -1.76 -13.36
C GLY A 158 16.42 -1.94 -12.72
N LEU A 159 16.33 -2.23 -11.42
CA LEU A 159 15.08 -2.16 -10.67
C LEU A 159 14.49 -0.74 -10.74
N ILE A 160 13.25 -0.61 -11.21
CA ILE A 160 12.53 0.65 -11.32
C ILE A 160 11.61 0.78 -10.10
N SER A 161 11.68 1.89 -9.38
CA SER A 161 10.73 2.16 -8.29
C SER A 161 9.95 3.44 -8.57
N ALA A 162 8.63 3.36 -8.42
CA ALA A 162 7.76 4.53 -8.38
C ALA A 162 7.67 4.99 -6.92
N ALA A 163 8.29 6.13 -6.61
CA ALA A 163 8.30 6.68 -5.27
C ALA A 163 7.78 8.12 -5.23
N TYR A 164 7.16 8.46 -4.10
CA TYR A 164 6.85 9.85 -3.78
C TYR A 164 8.16 10.66 -3.70
N ASP A 165 8.11 11.90 -4.17
CA ASP A 165 9.28 12.78 -4.24
C ASP A 165 9.78 13.12 -2.83
N GLU A 166 10.77 12.36 -2.38
CA GLU A 166 11.44 12.56 -1.11
C GLU A 166 12.71 13.40 -1.23
N TRP A 167 13.25 13.58 -2.44
CA TRP A 167 14.60 14.11 -2.65
C TRP A 167 14.64 15.64 -2.57
N ASP A 168 13.61 16.32 -3.06
CA ASP A 168 13.48 17.78 -2.93
C ASP A 168 12.71 18.22 -1.67
N TYR A 169 12.13 17.26 -0.93
CA TYR A 169 11.34 17.54 0.27
C TYR A 169 12.10 17.23 1.56
N SER A 170 12.93 18.19 1.99
CA SER A 170 13.78 18.07 3.19
C SER A 170 13.00 17.80 4.49
N LEU A 171 13.67 17.17 5.47
CA LEU A 171 13.09 16.90 6.78
C LEU A 171 12.60 18.18 7.50
N GLU A 172 13.35 19.28 7.38
CA GLU A 172 12.96 20.58 7.96
C GLU A 172 11.64 21.08 7.37
N ALA A 173 11.48 20.98 6.05
CA ALA A 173 10.24 21.33 5.38
C ALA A 173 9.08 20.42 5.82
N ARG A 174 9.30 19.10 5.91
CA ARG A 174 8.29 18.13 6.38
C ARG A 174 7.79 18.45 7.81
N VAL A 175 8.71 18.79 8.72
CA VAL A 175 8.36 19.15 10.11
C VAL A 175 7.59 20.47 10.17
N ARG A 176 8.05 21.48 9.42
CA ARG A 176 7.37 22.77 9.34
C ARG A 176 5.94 22.62 8.82
N ASP A 177 5.76 21.85 7.75
CA ASP A 177 4.46 21.68 7.11
C ASP A 177 3.54 20.82 7.99
N GLY A 178 4.07 19.80 8.68
CA GLY A 178 3.34 19.03 9.69
C GLY A 178 2.85 19.89 10.86
N LEU A 179 3.70 20.78 11.39
CA LEU A 179 3.31 21.75 12.42
C LEU A 179 2.24 22.71 11.89
N GLY A 180 2.39 23.17 10.65
CA GLY A 180 1.41 24.02 9.97
C GLY A 180 0.03 23.36 9.86
N ILE A 181 -0.03 22.09 9.49
CA ILE A 181 -1.29 21.31 9.42
C ILE A 181 -1.98 21.26 10.78
N ILE A 182 -1.23 20.87 11.83
CA ILE A 182 -1.78 20.74 13.19
C ILE A 182 -2.26 22.10 13.73
N ALA A 183 -1.44 23.15 13.60
CA ALA A 183 -1.78 24.49 14.08
C ALA A 183 -3.00 25.07 13.35
N THR A 184 -3.07 24.89 12.03
CA THR A 184 -4.21 25.33 11.23
C THR A 184 -5.49 24.59 11.61
N ALA A 185 -5.40 23.26 11.80
CA ALA A 185 -6.53 22.46 12.25
C ALA A 185 -7.03 22.87 13.64
N ALA A 186 -6.11 23.15 14.58
CA ALA A 186 -6.44 23.64 15.92
C ALA A 186 -7.11 25.03 15.88
N SER A 187 -6.59 25.95 15.05
CA SER A 187 -7.19 27.28 14.86
C SER A 187 -8.61 27.17 14.30
N ALA A 188 -8.80 26.37 13.24
CA ALA A 188 -10.12 26.16 12.63
C ALA A 188 -11.11 25.50 13.61
N MET A 189 -10.63 24.59 14.47
CA MET A 189 -11.45 23.96 15.50
C MET A 189 -11.86 24.95 16.59
N LEU A 190 -10.92 25.79 17.04
CA LEU A 190 -11.20 26.84 18.02
C LEU A 190 -12.20 27.86 17.47
N GLU A 191 -12.07 28.28 16.21
CA GLU A 191 -13.01 29.20 15.57
C GLU A 191 -14.42 28.62 15.44
N LYS A 192 -14.52 27.32 15.10
CA LYS A 192 -15.81 26.68 14.83
C LYS A 192 -16.53 26.17 16.09
N TYR A 193 -15.78 25.70 17.07
CA TYR A 193 -16.32 25.01 18.24
C TYR A 193 -15.97 25.69 19.58
N SER A 194 -15.16 26.75 19.57
CA SER A 194 -14.71 27.49 20.77
C SER A 194 -13.94 26.64 21.78
N PHE A 195 -13.42 25.48 21.38
CA PHE A 195 -12.54 24.65 22.21
C PHE A 195 -11.51 23.89 21.36
N ILE A 196 -10.42 23.47 22.01
CA ILE A 196 -9.43 22.52 21.46
C ILE A 196 -9.44 21.30 22.39
N PRO A 197 -9.46 20.06 21.87
CA PRO A 197 -9.47 18.85 22.69
C PRO A 197 -8.25 18.78 23.62
N GLU A 198 -8.47 18.44 24.88
CA GLU A 198 -7.37 18.21 25.82
C GLU A 198 -6.62 16.92 25.49
N ALA A 199 -5.31 16.94 25.68
CA ALA A 199 -4.50 15.75 25.50
C ALA A 199 -4.83 14.72 26.58
N LYS A 200 -4.92 13.44 26.18
CA LYS A 200 -5.13 12.36 27.15
C LYS A 200 -3.98 12.32 28.16
N THR A 201 -4.34 12.23 29.43
CA THR A 201 -3.38 12.23 30.56
C THR A 201 -2.79 10.84 30.84
N SER A 202 -3.41 9.77 30.34
CA SER A 202 -2.94 8.39 30.47
C SER A 202 -3.46 7.51 29.35
N CYS A 203 -2.63 6.58 28.88
CA CYS A 203 -3.02 5.53 27.94
C CYS A 203 -3.85 4.41 28.58
N TYR A 204 -3.89 4.33 29.92
CA TYR A 204 -4.57 3.27 30.68
C TYR A 204 -5.93 3.70 31.28
N GLY A 205 -6.38 4.92 30.98
CA GLY A 205 -7.68 5.42 31.43
C GLY A 205 -8.85 4.70 30.76
N GLN A 206 -10.05 4.79 31.36
CA GLN A 206 -11.26 4.31 30.69
C GLN A 206 -11.48 5.07 29.37
N PRO A 207 -11.98 4.42 28.30
CA PRO A 207 -12.29 5.10 27.06
C PRO A 207 -13.35 6.17 27.33
N GLU A 208 -12.97 7.44 27.22
CA GLU A 208 -13.90 8.55 27.32
C GLU A 208 -14.96 8.43 26.23
N LYS A 209 -16.24 8.54 26.62
CA LYS A 209 -17.32 8.72 25.64
C LYS A 209 -17.08 10.07 24.97
N ASN A 210 -16.93 10.05 23.64
CA ASN A 210 -16.98 11.26 22.82
C ASN A 210 -18.37 11.90 22.94
N ASP A 211 -18.64 12.58 24.05
CA ASP A 211 -19.80 13.46 24.15
C ASP A 211 -19.53 14.65 23.24
N ARG A 212 -20.14 14.61 22.06
CA ARG A 212 -20.26 15.80 21.21
C ARG A 212 -20.87 16.91 22.08
N PRO A 213 -20.24 18.09 22.18
CA PRO A 213 -20.83 19.16 22.97
C PRO A 213 -22.20 19.49 22.40
N SER A 214 -23.23 19.38 23.24
CA SER A 214 -24.58 19.82 22.95
C SER A 214 -24.53 21.26 22.48
N HIS A 215 -25.00 21.53 21.27
CA HIS A 215 -25.12 22.87 20.71
C HIS A 215 -25.91 23.77 21.67
N THR A 216 -25.24 24.63 22.41
CA THR A 216 -25.86 25.83 22.98
C THR A 216 -25.95 26.86 21.86
N LEU A 217 -27.11 26.91 21.21
CA LEU A 217 -27.56 28.09 20.48
C LEU A 217 -27.47 29.30 21.43
N HIS A 218 -26.58 30.24 21.13
CA HIS A 218 -26.74 31.60 21.62
C HIS A 218 -27.37 32.46 20.53
N LYS A 219 -28.45 33.12 20.95
CA LYS A 219 -29.38 33.97 20.21
C LYS A 219 -28.81 35.37 20.01
#